data_AF-A0A502CNM1-F1
#
_entry.id   AF-A0A502CNM1-F1
#
_cell.length_a   1.000
_cell.length_b   1.000
_cell.length_c   1.000
_cell.angle_alpha   90.00
_cell.angle_beta   90.00
_cell.angle_gamma   90.00
#
_symmetry.space_group_name_H-M   'P 1'
#
loop_
_entity.id
_entity.type
_entity.pdbx_description
1 polymer ?
#
loop_
_entity_poly.entity_id
_entity_poly.type
_entity_poly.pdbx_seq_one_letter_code
_entity_poly.pdbx_strand_id
1 'polypeptide(L)'
;MVPDLNVISGAPQPGAKMAADKNRPFIIRFGKHLRGAFDRMIASSSLVSNDPVLDVRDFAWTQALRANWETIRDEATAVALRGEASPSLATISPDHRSIAEVNKWRSFFLWGYGYPIDENLARCPKTQKIVEAIPGLNSAFFSILAPGTHIPAHRGVTKGLITCHLGLIVPRDGDVRMRVHDRIVRWAEGETLVFDDTYQHEVWNDTAGTRVVLLIQFERPLRNPGRWIADKFLHVVRKSAFVQEARDNISSWNAAVKQLDA
;
A
#
# COMPACT_ATOMS: atom_id res chain seq x y z
N MET A 1 2.32 17.34 -22.77
CA MET A 1 3.50 16.60 -23.24
C MET A 1 3.93 15.71 -22.07
N VAL A 2 3.63 14.42 -22.14
CA VAL A 2 3.93 13.46 -21.05
C VAL A 2 5.44 13.20 -21.07
N PRO A 3 6.18 13.39 -19.96
CA PRO A 3 7.61 13.12 -19.93
C PRO A 3 7.90 11.65 -20.27
N ASP A 4 9.01 11.39 -20.95
CA ASP A 4 9.47 10.04 -21.30
C ASP A 4 9.77 9.24 -20.01
N LEU A 5 8.99 8.21 -19.74
CA LEU A 5 8.97 7.45 -18.49
C LEU A 5 10.07 6.37 -18.42
N ASN A 6 10.94 6.28 -19.43
CA ASN A 6 11.86 5.16 -19.61
C ASN A 6 13.22 5.29 -18.91
N VAL A 7 13.60 6.45 -18.38
CA VAL A 7 14.94 6.64 -17.78
C VAL A 7 14.87 7.53 -16.55
N ILE A 8 14.80 6.94 -15.36
CA ILE A 8 15.10 7.66 -14.11
C ILE A 8 15.94 6.74 -13.21
N SER A 9 17.26 6.85 -13.39
CA SER A 9 18.31 6.28 -12.54
C SER A 9 18.75 7.34 -11.52
N GLY A 10 18.85 6.97 -10.25
CA GLY A 10 19.29 7.91 -9.19
C GLY A 10 19.05 7.49 -7.73
N ALA A 11 18.59 6.28 -7.43
CA ALA A 11 18.42 5.87 -6.04
C ALA A 11 19.79 5.72 -5.33
N PRO A 12 19.98 6.23 -4.10
CA PRO A 12 21.15 5.93 -3.29
C PRO A 12 21.30 4.40 -3.14
N GLN A 13 22.52 3.90 -3.39
CA GLN A 13 22.85 2.50 -3.15
C GLN A 13 22.64 2.18 -1.66
N PRO A 14 21.84 1.15 -1.31
CA PRO A 14 21.65 0.80 0.08
C PRO A 14 23.01 0.42 0.71
N GLY A 15 23.34 1.09 1.81
CA GLY A 15 24.42 0.66 2.69
C GLY A 15 24.21 -0.80 3.11
N ALA A 16 25.33 -1.52 3.24
CA ALA A 16 25.52 -2.93 3.58
C ALA A 16 24.27 -3.80 3.83
N LYS A 17 24.22 -4.98 3.17
CA LYS A 17 23.25 -6.06 3.43
C LYS A 17 23.07 -6.29 4.94
N MET A 18 22.00 -5.75 5.51
CA MET A 18 21.63 -6.03 6.89
C MET A 18 21.03 -7.44 6.94
N ALA A 19 21.74 -8.33 7.62
CA ALA A 19 21.32 -9.70 7.84
C ALA A 19 19.93 -9.73 8.49
N ALA A 20 19.07 -10.64 8.04
CA ALA A 20 17.81 -10.93 8.71
C ALA A 20 18.10 -11.25 10.18
N ASP A 21 17.47 -10.51 11.09
CA ASP A 21 17.62 -10.73 12.53
C ASP A 21 17.32 -12.19 12.86
N LYS A 22 18.29 -12.83 13.53
CA LYS A 22 18.24 -14.24 13.93
C LYS A 22 17.26 -14.48 15.09
N ASN A 23 16.70 -13.42 15.68
CA ASN A 23 15.67 -13.49 16.71
C ASN A 23 14.26 -13.31 16.15
N ARG A 24 13.86 -14.14 15.18
CA ARG A 24 12.43 -14.27 14.81
C ARG A 24 11.68 -14.96 15.97
N PRO A 25 10.75 -14.30 16.68
CA PRO A 25 10.11 -14.91 17.85
C PRO A 25 9.28 -16.14 17.45
N PHE A 26 9.26 -17.13 18.35
CA PHE A 26 8.59 -18.44 18.26
C PHE A 26 7.08 -18.40 17.88
N ILE A 27 6.49 -17.20 17.86
CA ILE A 27 5.09 -16.88 17.53
C ILE A 27 4.66 -17.29 16.10
N ILE A 28 5.59 -17.40 15.15
CA ILE A 28 5.25 -17.66 13.74
C ILE A 28 4.72 -19.10 13.50
N ARG A 29 5.07 -20.07 14.36
CA ARG A 29 4.64 -21.47 14.16
C ARG A 29 3.25 -21.78 14.75
N PHE A 30 2.87 -21.10 15.84
CA PHE A 30 1.53 -21.19 16.44
C PHE A 30 0.51 -20.22 15.80
N GLY A 31 1.01 -19.18 15.12
CA GLY A 31 0.21 -18.11 14.52
C GLY A 31 -0.69 -18.52 13.35
N LYS A 32 -0.39 -19.58 12.59
CA LYS A 32 -1.23 -19.99 11.44
C LYS A 32 -2.65 -20.43 11.86
N HIS A 33 -2.76 -21.16 12.98
CA HIS A 33 -4.05 -21.65 13.48
C HIS A 33 -4.82 -20.54 14.20
N LEU A 34 -4.12 -19.69 14.95
CA LEU A 34 -4.70 -18.50 15.58
C LEU A 34 -5.19 -17.47 14.55
N ARG A 35 -4.49 -17.32 13.43
CA ARG A 35 -4.90 -16.45 12.32
C ARG A 35 -6.22 -16.89 11.71
N GLY A 36 -6.38 -18.20 11.43
CA GLY A 36 -7.65 -18.70 10.88
C GLY A 36 -8.85 -18.51 11.83
N ALA A 37 -8.64 -18.66 13.14
CA ALA A 37 -9.69 -18.40 14.13
C ALA A 37 -10.02 -16.90 14.25
N PHE A 38 -8.99 -16.05 14.27
CA PHE A 38 -9.12 -14.60 14.28
C PHE A 38 -9.84 -14.10 13.02
N ASP A 39 -9.41 -14.54 11.84
CA ASP A 39 -10.02 -14.17 10.55
C ASP A 39 -11.50 -14.59 10.51
N ARG A 40 -11.84 -15.77 11.01
CA ARG A 40 -13.24 -16.23 11.07
C ARG A 40 -14.10 -15.36 11.99
N MET A 41 -13.56 -14.94 13.14
CA MET A 41 -14.24 -14.06 14.09
C MET A 41 -14.44 -12.65 13.54
N ILE A 42 -13.42 -12.10 12.85
CA ILE A 42 -13.55 -10.81 12.16
C ILE A 42 -14.56 -10.93 11.02
N ALA A 43 -14.49 -12.01 10.23
CA ALA A 43 -15.41 -12.26 9.12
C ALA A 43 -16.87 -12.31 9.58
N SER A 44 -17.15 -13.01 10.68
CA SER A 44 -18.51 -13.12 11.23
C SER A 44 -19.05 -11.79 11.78
N SER A 45 -18.16 -10.82 12.05
CA SER A 45 -18.53 -9.49 12.54
C SER A 45 -18.57 -8.45 11.43
N SER A 46 -18.23 -8.80 10.17
CA SER A 46 -18.13 -7.84 9.07
C SER A 46 -19.49 -7.30 8.65
N LEU A 47 -19.55 -5.98 8.43
CA LEU A 47 -20.72 -5.28 7.91
C LEU A 47 -20.73 -5.17 6.38
N VAL A 48 -19.67 -5.65 5.72
CA VAL A 48 -19.51 -5.70 4.27
C VAL A 48 -19.24 -7.15 3.84
N SER A 49 -19.27 -7.43 2.54
CA SER A 49 -18.97 -8.77 2.04
C SER A 49 -17.58 -9.26 2.50
N ASN A 50 -17.46 -10.58 2.63
CA ASN A 50 -16.19 -11.26 2.85
C ASN A 50 -15.58 -11.76 1.53
N ASP A 51 -16.16 -11.43 0.39
CA ASP A 51 -15.64 -11.79 -0.93
C ASP A 51 -14.24 -11.19 -1.20
N PRO A 52 -13.42 -11.81 -2.06
CA PRO A 52 -12.09 -11.31 -2.38
C PRO A 52 -12.12 -9.92 -3.02
N VAL A 53 -13.11 -9.62 -3.85
CA VAL A 53 -13.33 -8.31 -4.48
C VAL A 53 -14.66 -7.77 -4.00
N LEU A 54 -14.67 -6.53 -3.53
CA LEU A 54 -15.81 -5.91 -2.85
C LEU A 54 -16.48 -4.87 -3.74
N ASP A 55 -17.76 -4.62 -3.48
CA ASP A 55 -18.52 -3.61 -4.19
C ASP A 55 -18.14 -2.21 -3.68
N VAL A 56 -17.70 -1.35 -4.60
CA VAL A 56 -17.31 0.03 -4.29
C VAL A 56 -18.46 0.85 -3.68
N ARG A 57 -19.72 0.46 -3.93
CA ARG A 57 -20.92 1.13 -3.40
C ARG A 57 -21.06 1.00 -1.89
N ASP A 58 -20.45 -0.02 -1.29
CA ASP A 58 -20.38 -0.18 0.16
C ASP A 58 -19.43 0.86 0.81
N PHE A 59 -18.65 1.57 0.00
CA PHE A 59 -17.61 2.52 0.41
C PHE A 59 -17.83 3.88 -0.25
N ALA A 60 -18.91 4.57 0.10
CA ALA A 60 -19.31 5.84 -0.52
C ALA A 60 -18.21 6.92 -0.55
N TRP A 61 -17.31 6.93 0.44
CA TRP A 61 -16.16 7.85 0.51
C TRP A 61 -15.22 7.74 -0.70
N THR A 62 -15.20 6.60 -1.40
CA THR A 62 -14.42 6.40 -2.63
C THR A 62 -14.87 7.30 -3.77
N GLN A 63 -16.09 7.87 -3.73
CA GLN A 63 -16.53 8.85 -4.71
C GLN A 63 -15.65 10.10 -4.72
N ALA A 64 -15.20 10.56 -3.55
CA ALA A 64 -14.33 11.73 -3.45
C ALA A 64 -12.97 11.47 -4.11
N LEU A 65 -12.43 10.25 -4.00
CA LEU A 65 -11.23 9.83 -4.71
C LEU A 65 -11.42 9.92 -6.23
N ARG A 66 -12.50 9.30 -6.73
CA ARG A 66 -12.80 9.27 -8.17
C ARG A 66 -13.10 10.66 -8.71
N ALA A 67 -13.73 11.55 -7.95
CA ALA A 67 -14.00 12.92 -8.38
C ALA A 67 -12.72 13.78 -8.47
N ASN A 68 -11.66 13.44 -7.73
CA ASN A 68 -10.43 14.22 -7.64
C ASN A 68 -9.20 13.48 -8.20
N TRP A 69 -9.41 12.41 -8.97
CA TRP A 69 -8.33 11.49 -9.35
C TRP A 69 -7.22 12.17 -10.14
N GLU A 70 -7.54 13.14 -11.01
CA GLU A 70 -6.55 13.88 -11.78
C GLU A 70 -5.68 14.76 -10.89
N THR A 71 -6.28 15.40 -9.88
CA THR A 71 -5.54 16.20 -8.90
C THR A 71 -4.56 15.32 -8.12
N ILE A 72 -5.02 14.13 -7.70
CA ILE A 72 -4.19 13.15 -7.00
C ILE A 72 -3.07 12.64 -7.92
N ARG A 73 -3.39 12.33 -9.18
CA ARG A 73 -2.43 11.89 -10.21
C ARG A 73 -1.36 12.95 -10.43
N ASP A 74 -1.73 14.23 -10.52
CA ASP A 74 -0.80 15.31 -10.83
C ASP A 74 0.20 15.52 -9.68
N GLU A 75 -0.26 15.49 -8.42
CA GLU A 75 0.63 15.50 -7.25
C GLU A 75 1.49 14.25 -7.18
N ALA A 76 0.91 13.07 -7.43
CA ALA A 76 1.66 11.81 -7.52
C ALA A 76 2.76 11.88 -8.58
N THR A 77 2.46 12.41 -9.77
CA THR A 77 3.43 12.58 -10.86
C THR A 77 4.57 13.51 -10.44
N ALA A 78 4.26 14.61 -9.77
CA ALA A 78 5.25 15.57 -9.30
C ALA A 78 6.24 14.98 -8.27
N VAL A 79 5.79 14.05 -7.41
CA VAL A 79 6.62 13.44 -6.36
C VAL A 79 7.18 12.07 -6.71
N ALA A 80 6.44 11.23 -7.44
CA ALA A 80 6.82 9.84 -7.75
C ALA A 80 7.77 9.73 -8.94
N LEU A 81 7.70 10.67 -9.89
CA LEU A 81 8.53 10.69 -11.10
C LEU A 81 9.74 11.60 -10.98
N ARG A 82 9.95 12.32 -9.88
CA ARG A 82 11.27 12.87 -9.56
C ARG A 82 12.05 11.77 -8.85
N GLY A 83 13.10 11.27 -9.50
CA GLY A 83 13.77 9.98 -9.26
C GLY A 83 14.21 9.64 -7.84
N GLU A 84 14.27 10.63 -6.96
CA GLU A 84 14.84 10.49 -5.62
C GLU A 84 13.79 10.49 -4.52
N ALA A 85 12.50 10.69 -4.85
CA ALA A 85 11.46 10.98 -3.85
C ALA A 85 10.61 9.79 -3.39
N SER A 86 10.84 8.56 -3.85
CA SER A 86 10.18 7.37 -3.26
C SER A 86 11.14 6.21 -2.93
N PRO A 87 11.15 5.68 -1.69
CA PRO A 87 11.96 4.52 -1.35
C PRO A 87 11.40 3.24 -1.98
N SER A 88 12.29 2.25 -2.19
CA SER A 88 11.89 0.89 -2.53
C SER A 88 11.08 0.27 -1.39
N LEU A 89 9.95 -0.36 -1.71
CA LEU A 89 9.10 -0.97 -0.67
C LEU A 89 9.84 -2.11 0.07
N ALA A 90 10.79 -2.78 -0.58
CA ALA A 90 11.64 -3.79 0.04
C ALA A 90 12.48 -3.23 1.22
N THR A 91 12.86 -1.96 1.13
CA THR A 91 13.68 -1.28 2.15
C THR A 91 12.82 -0.91 3.35
N ILE A 92 11.60 -0.43 3.09
CA ILE A 92 10.71 0.19 4.09
C ILE A 92 9.85 -0.84 4.83
N SER A 93 9.24 -1.77 4.09
CA SER A 93 8.22 -2.69 4.61
C SER A 93 8.83 -4.07 4.77
N PRO A 94 9.00 -4.58 6.01
CA PRO A 94 9.59 -5.89 6.20
C PRO A 94 8.69 -7.03 5.68
N ASP A 95 7.37 -6.82 5.59
CA ASP A 95 6.41 -7.77 4.97
C ASP A 95 6.64 -7.93 3.46
N HIS A 96 7.08 -6.88 2.79
CA HIS A 96 7.29 -6.87 1.34
C HIS A 96 8.76 -7.06 0.94
N ARG A 97 9.68 -7.11 1.93
CA ARG A 97 11.12 -7.28 1.74
C ARG A 97 11.51 -8.56 1.00
N SER A 98 10.70 -9.63 1.09
CA SER A 98 10.95 -10.89 0.37
C SER A 98 10.29 -10.99 -1.01
N ILE A 99 9.50 -9.99 -1.41
CA ILE A 99 8.58 -10.05 -2.56
C ILE A 99 8.90 -8.95 -3.59
N ALA A 100 9.41 -7.80 -3.15
CA ALA A 100 9.79 -6.70 -4.03
C ALA A 100 11.22 -6.89 -4.55
N GLU A 101 11.40 -7.02 -5.87
CA GLU A 101 12.71 -6.79 -6.49
C GLU A 101 13.10 -5.32 -6.24
N VAL A 102 14.33 -5.10 -5.74
CA VAL A 102 14.85 -3.77 -5.41
C VAL A 102 14.69 -2.85 -6.63
N ASN A 103 14.13 -1.65 -6.41
CA ASN A 103 13.88 -0.59 -7.41
C ASN A 103 12.76 -0.81 -8.43
N LYS A 104 12.10 -1.98 -8.49
CA LYS A 104 10.95 -2.20 -9.40
C LYS A 104 9.59 -1.89 -8.78
N TRP A 105 9.52 -1.92 -7.46
CA TRP A 105 8.33 -1.54 -6.69
C TRP A 105 8.68 -0.49 -5.64
N ARG A 106 8.23 0.74 -5.87
CA ARG A 106 8.48 1.91 -5.01
C ARG A 106 7.18 2.39 -4.36
N SER A 107 7.28 3.01 -3.19
CA SER A 107 6.10 3.49 -2.46
C SER A 107 6.34 4.86 -1.84
N PHE A 108 5.55 5.86 -2.24
CA PHE A 108 5.56 7.20 -1.66
C PHE A 108 4.53 7.29 -0.53
N PHE A 109 4.95 7.11 0.72
CA PHE A 109 4.04 7.11 1.86
C PHE A 109 3.56 8.52 2.22
N LEU A 110 2.23 8.72 2.16
CA LEU A 110 1.54 9.89 2.72
C LEU A 110 1.11 9.62 4.16
N TRP A 111 0.65 8.40 4.40
CA TRP A 111 0.23 7.89 5.70
C TRP A 111 0.71 6.44 5.85
N GLY A 112 1.31 6.09 6.98
CA GLY A 112 1.80 4.74 7.24
C GLY A 112 1.38 4.26 8.62
N TYR A 113 0.65 3.14 8.68
CA TYR A 113 0.27 2.47 9.93
C TYR A 113 -0.39 3.38 10.98
N GLY A 114 -1.24 4.30 10.53
CA GLY A 114 -1.95 5.26 11.37
C GLY A 114 -1.19 6.57 11.61
N TYR A 115 0.03 6.73 11.10
CA TYR A 115 0.82 7.96 11.26
C TYR A 115 0.94 8.74 9.95
N PRO A 116 0.70 10.07 9.97
CA PRO A 116 0.98 10.93 8.83
C PRO A 116 2.50 11.04 8.60
N ILE A 117 2.89 11.23 7.34
CA ILE A 117 4.26 11.54 6.95
C ILE A 117 4.29 13.01 6.51
N ASP A 118 4.44 13.92 7.47
CA ASP A 118 4.24 15.38 7.30
C ASP A 118 4.99 15.96 6.09
N GLU A 119 6.24 15.54 5.88
CA GLU A 119 7.06 15.99 4.75
C GLU A 119 6.47 15.60 3.39
N ASN A 120 5.95 14.37 3.27
CA ASN A 120 5.35 13.89 2.04
C ASN A 120 3.96 14.50 1.81
N LEU A 121 3.20 14.73 2.89
CA LEU A 121 1.91 15.41 2.84
C LEU A 121 2.07 16.88 2.44
N ALA A 122 3.10 17.57 2.91
CA ALA A 122 3.40 18.94 2.51
C ALA A 122 3.65 19.09 0.99
N ARG A 123 4.12 18.02 0.33
CA ARG A 123 4.33 17.95 -1.12
C ARG A 123 3.06 17.57 -1.90
N CYS A 124 2.05 17.03 -1.22
CA CYS A 124 0.77 16.61 -1.81
C CYS A 124 -0.42 17.22 -1.04
N PRO A 125 -0.50 18.55 -0.89
CA PRO A 125 -1.47 19.20 0.01
C PRO A 125 -2.93 19.00 -0.40
N LYS A 126 -3.23 18.78 -1.70
CA LYS A 126 -4.59 18.49 -2.14
C LYS A 126 -4.94 17.04 -1.84
N THR A 127 -4.03 16.11 -2.09
CA THR A 127 -4.19 14.69 -1.75
C THR A 127 -4.33 14.51 -0.24
N GLN A 128 -3.56 15.24 0.57
CA GLN A 128 -3.66 15.24 2.03
C GLN A 128 -5.11 15.43 2.50
N LYS A 129 -5.77 16.50 2.04
CA LYS A 129 -7.15 16.81 2.44
C LYS A 129 -8.14 15.70 2.08
N ILE A 130 -7.89 14.99 0.99
CA ILE A 130 -8.73 13.89 0.52
C ILE A 130 -8.49 12.64 1.36
N VAL A 131 -7.23 12.28 1.65
CA VAL A 131 -6.91 11.08 2.42
C VAL A 131 -7.28 11.22 3.89
N GLU A 132 -7.13 12.40 4.49
CA GLU A 132 -7.52 12.68 5.88
C GLU A 132 -9.02 12.46 6.14
N ALA A 133 -9.85 12.61 5.12
CA ALA A 133 -11.29 12.39 5.20
C ALA A 133 -11.70 10.90 5.14
N ILE A 134 -10.74 9.98 4.90
CA ILE A 134 -11.04 8.55 4.75
C ILE A 134 -11.33 7.92 6.12
N PRO A 135 -12.51 7.29 6.30
CA PRO A 135 -12.87 6.68 7.57
C PRO A 135 -11.96 5.49 7.88
N GLY A 136 -11.39 5.48 9.09
CA GLY A 136 -10.53 4.39 9.55
C GLY A 136 -9.23 4.26 8.75
N LEU A 137 -8.71 5.36 8.20
CA LEU A 137 -7.44 5.36 7.45
C LEU A 137 -6.31 4.71 8.27
N ASN A 138 -5.67 3.71 7.68
CA ASN A 138 -4.48 3.09 8.24
C ASN A 138 -3.23 3.46 7.43
N SER A 139 -3.28 3.33 6.12
CA SER A 139 -2.15 3.68 5.25
C SER A 139 -2.65 4.28 3.94
N ALA A 140 -1.92 5.25 3.40
CA ALA A 140 -2.14 5.80 2.06
C ALA A 140 -0.80 6.10 1.42
N PHE A 141 -0.55 5.57 0.22
CA PHE A 141 0.69 5.80 -0.50
C PHE A 141 0.55 5.61 -2.01
N PHE A 142 1.38 6.31 -2.78
CA PHE A 142 1.48 6.05 -4.21
C PHE A 142 2.31 4.79 -4.43
N SER A 143 1.68 3.74 -4.97
CA SER A 143 2.32 2.46 -5.31
C SER A 143 2.73 2.48 -6.79
N ILE A 144 4.03 2.50 -7.02
CA ILE A 144 4.64 2.68 -8.34
C ILE A 144 5.24 1.33 -8.76
N LEU A 145 4.74 0.78 -9.86
CA LEU A 145 5.18 -0.50 -10.39
C LEU A 145 5.82 -0.32 -11.76
N ALA A 146 7.11 -0.62 -11.84
CA ALA A 146 7.90 -0.50 -13.05
C ALA A 146 7.43 -1.48 -14.15
N PRO A 147 7.77 -1.21 -15.42
CA PRO A 147 7.55 -2.13 -16.54
C PRO A 147 8.10 -3.54 -16.26
N GLY A 148 7.42 -4.57 -16.76
CA GLY A 148 7.83 -5.97 -16.64
C GLY A 148 7.90 -6.52 -15.21
N THR A 149 7.27 -5.85 -14.24
CA THR A 149 7.35 -6.28 -12.83
C THR A 149 6.26 -7.29 -12.49
N HIS A 150 6.66 -8.37 -11.82
CA HIS A 150 5.77 -9.34 -11.22
C HIS A 150 5.93 -9.33 -9.70
N ILE A 151 4.84 -9.09 -8.98
CA ILE A 151 4.77 -9.22 -7.52
C ILE A 151 4.20 -10.61 -7.22
N PRO A 152 5.00 -11.54 -6.66
CA PRO A 152 4.55 -12.89 -6.41
C PRO A 152 3.42 -12.96 -5.38
N ALA A 153 2.73 -14.09 -5.37
CA ALA A 153 1.51 -14.28 -4.60
C ALA A 153 1.73 -14.12 -3.09
N HIS A 154 1.02 -13.18 -2.46
CA HIS A 154 1.15 -12.83 -1.05
C HIS A 154 -0.21 -12.54 -0.40
N ARG A 155 -0.20 -12.25 0.91
CA ARG A 155 -1.40 -11.95 1.71
C ARG A 155 -1.12 -10.77 2.63
N GLY A 156 -2.14 -9.95 2.83
CA GLY A 156 -2.19 -8.91 3.84
C GLY A 156 -2.09 -9.47 5.26
N VAL A 157 -1.79 -8.57 6.19
CA VAL A 157 -1.46 -8.91 7.58
C VAL A 157 -2.69 -9.33 8.39
N THR A 158 -3.85 -8.73 8.12
CA THR A 158 -5.04 -8.91 8.96
C THR A 158 -6.35 -8.63 8.22
N LYS A 159 -7.39 -9.42 8.53
CA LYS A 159 -8.75 -9.23 7.99
C LYS A 159 -9.45 -7.99 8.56
N GLY A 160 -8.88 -7.38 9.60
CA GLY A 160 -9.36 -6.11 10.17
C GLY A 160 -9.15 -4.90 9.25
N LEU A 161 -8.43 -5.05 8.14
CA LEU A 161 -8.24 -4.03 7.12
C LEU A 161 -8.87 -4.46 5.79
N ILE A 162 -9.16 -3.46 4.96
CA ILE A 162 -9.54 -3.59 3.56
C ILE A 162 -8.60 -2.70 2.75
N THR A 163 -8.30 -3.12 1.52
CA THR A 163 -7.47 -2.35 0.59
C THR A 163 -8.31 -1.77 -0.54
N CYS A 164 -8.11 -0.49 -0.82
CA CYS A 164 -8.68 0.23 -1.96
C CYS A 164 -7.53 0.78 -2.83
N HIS A 165 -7.57 0.51 -4.13
CA HIS A 165 -6.69 1.14 -5.11
C HIS A 165 -7.49 2.13 -5.95
N LEU A 166 -6.97 3.34 -6.11
CA LEU A 166 -7.40 4.28 -7.17
C LEU A 166 -6.39 4.23 -8.32
N GLY A 167 -6.85 3.97 -9.54
CA GLY A 167 -6.01 4.05 -10.74
C GLY A 167 -5.61 5.49 -11.06
N LEU A 168 -4.31 5.77 -11.11
CA LEU A 168 -3.79 7.12 -11.43
C LEU A 168 -3.12 7.17 -12.80
N ILE A 169 -2.23 6.21 -13.07
CA ILE A 169 -1.54 6.03 -14.35
C ILE A 169 -1.62 4.53 -14.66
N VAL A 170 -2.32 4.17 -15.74
CA VAL A 170 -2.50 2.77 -16.15
C VAL A 170 -2.03 2.61 -17.60
N PRO A 171 -0.88 1.97 -17.83
CA PRO A 171 -0.37 1.67 -19.17
C PRO A 171 -1.39 0.89 -20.01
N ARG A 172 -1.41 1.18 -21.32
CA ARG A 172 -2.38 0.61 -22.29
C ARG A 172 -1.73 -0.25 -23.37
N ASP A 173 -0.41 -0.31 -23.39
CA ASP A 173 0.43 -1.00 -24.37
C ASP A 173 0.63 -2.50 -24.05
N GLY A 174 -0.11 -3.03 -23.08
CA GLY A 174 -0.10 -4.45 -22.70
C GLY A 174 -1.12 -4.73 -21.59
N ASP A 175 -0.80 -5.67 -20.70
CA ASP A 175 -1.70 -6.06 -19.60
C ASP A 175 -1.12 -5.71 -18.22
N VAL A 176 -1.88 -4.94 -17.43
CA VAL A 176 -1.61 -4.73 -16.01
C VAL A 176 -2.77 -5.29 -15.21
N ARG A 177 -2.51 -6.38 -14.48
CA ARG A 177 -3.54 -7.17 -13.81
C ARG A 177 -3.14 -7.55 -12.40
N MET A 178 -4.15 -7.81 -11.59
CA MET A 178 -3.99 -8.46 -10.30
C MET A 178 -4.92 -9.67 -10.24
N ARG A 179 -4.42 -10.76 -9.68
CA ARG A 179 -5.25 -11.87 -9.23
C ARG A 179 -5.53 -11.68 -7.75
N VAL A 180 -6.78 -11.74 -7.34
CA VAL A 180 -7.21 -11.79 -5.94
C VAL A 180 -8.02 -13.06 -5.76
N HIS A 181 -7.45 -14.05 -5.08
CA HIS A 181 -7.99 -15.41 -5.01
C HIS A 181 -8.21 -16.02 -6.41
N ASP A 182 -9.46 -16.21 -6.80
CA ASP A 182 -9.98 -16.76 -8.06
C ASP A 182 -10.33 -15.68 -9.09
N ARG A 183 -10.26 -14.40 -8.73
CA ARG A 183 -10.65 -13.27 -9.59
C ARG A 183 -9.44 -12.59 -10.22
N ILE A 184 -9.54 -12.27 -11.51
CA ILE A 184 -8.62 -11.36 -12.20
C ILE A 184 -9.27 -9.99 -12.28
N VAL A 185 -8.56 -8.96 -11.81
CA VAL A 185 -8.99 -7.57 -11.81
C VAL A 185 -7.95 -6.70 -12.51
N ARG A 186 -8.43 -5.60 -13.09
CA ARG A 186 -7.61 -4.59 -13.79
C ARG A 186 -7.97 -3.21 -13.26
N TRP A 187 -7.07 -2.28 -13.46
CA TRP A 187 -7.29 -0.88 -13.11
C TRP A 187 -7.77 -0.11 -14.33
N ALA A 188 -8.58 0.91 -14.08
CA ALA A 188 -8.82 2.00 -15.00
C ALA A 188 -8.45 3.30 -14.29
N GLU A 189 -7.94 4.27 -15.05
CA GLU A 189 -7.64 5.61 -14.50
C GLU A 189 -8.93 6.26 -14.00
N GLY A 190 -8.87 6.84 -12.80
CA GLY A 190 -10.00 7.46 -12.14
C GLY A 190 -10.99 6.50 -11.49
N GLU A 191 -10.80 5.19 -11.62
CA GLU A 191 -11.67 4.19 -11.00
C GLU A 191 -11.03 3.55 -9.76
N THR A 192 -11.90 3.12 -8.84
CA THR A 192 -11.48 2.46 -7.59
C THR A 192 -11.75 0.97 -7.63
N LEU A 193 -10.79 0.20 -7.12
CA LEU A 193 -10.88 -1.24 -6.91
C LEU A 193 -10.75 -1.51 -5.40
N VAL A 194 -11.75 -2.13 -4.80
CA VAL A 194 -11.73 -2.49 -3.37
C VAL A 194 -11.68 -4.00 -3.23
N PHE A 195 -10.77 -4.50 -2.40
CA PHE A 195 -10.53 -5.93 -2.23
C PHE A 195 -10.02 -6.26 -0.83
N ASP A 196 -10.23 -7.51 -0.45
CA ASP A 196 -9.69 -8.07 0.78
C ASP A 196 -8.33 -8.72 0.51
N ASP A 197 -7.27 -8.03 0.92
CA ASP A 197 -5.89 -8.47 0.67
C ASP A 197 -5.46 -9.67 1.53
N THR A 198 -6.29 -10.13 2.49
CA THR A 198 -6.04 -11.39 3.21
C THR A 198 -6.21 -12.62 2.33
N TYR A 199 -6.93 -12.49 1.22
CA TYR A 199 -6.89 -13.45 0.15
C TYR A 199 -5.54 -13.39 -0.55
N GLN A 200 -5.08 -14.54 -1.03
CA GLN A 200 -3.83 -14.59 -1.76
C GLN A 200 -3.98 -13.76 -3.05
N HIS A 201 -3.08 -12.80 -3.23
CA HIS A 201 -3.10 -11.91 -4.38
C HIS A 201 -1.71 -11.72 -5.00
N GLU A 202 -1.70 -11.45 -6.29
CA GLU A 202 -0.52 -11.48 -7.16
C GLU A 202 -0.70 -10.44 -8.27
N VAL A 203 0.36 -9.71 -8.64
CA VAL A 203 0.26 -8.55 -9.54
C VAL A 203 1.28 -8.64 -10.66
N TRP A 204 0.86 -8.32 -11.89
CA TRP A 204 1.73 -8.25 -13.06
C TRP A 204 1.60 -6.90 -13.74
N ASN A 205 2.73 -6.36 -14.19
CA ASN A 205 2.80 -5.26 -15.15
C ASN A 205 3.53 -5.74 -16.40
N ASP A 206 2.80 -6.37 -17.32
CA ASP A 206 3.32 -6.88 -18.59
C ASP A 206 3.24 -5.80 -19.69
N THR A 207 3.62 -4.57 -19.35
CA THR A 207 3.64 -3.41 -20.25
C THR A 207 5.01 -2.75 -20.25
N ALA A 208 5.28 -1.86 -21.21
CA ALA A 208 6.44 -1.00 -21.22
C ALA A 208 6.24 0.28 -20.38
N GLY A 209 5.03 0.52 -19.86
CA GLY A 209 4.70 1.67 -19.02
C GLY A 209 4.81 1.42 -17.51
N THR A 210 5.01 2.50 -16.75
CA THR A 210 4.91 2.46 -15.29
C THR A 210 3.46 2.59 -14.85
N ARG A 211 3.00 1.70 -13.97
CA ARG A 211 1.67 1.79 -13.34
C ARG A 211 1.76 2.50 -12.00
N VAL A 212 0.88 3.47 -11.79
CA VAL A 212 0.76 4.19 -10.51
C VAL A 212 -0.67 4.10 -10.01
N VAL A 213 -0.82 3.70 -8.75
CA VAL A 213 -2.10 3.72 -8.03
C VAL A 213 -1.92 4.42 -6.69
N LEU A 214 -2.95 5.09 -6.19
CA LEU A 214 -3.03 5.41 -4.77
C LEU A 214 -3.57 4.16 -4.05
N LEU A 215 -2.71 3.52 -3.26
CA LEU A 215 -3.07 2.38 -2.41
C LEU A 215 -3.48 2.90 -1.04
N ILE A 216 -4.67 2.53 -0.61
CA ILE A 216 -5.25 2.91 0.67
C ILE A 216 -5.60 1.64 1.45
N GLN A 217 -5.14 1.55 2.68
CA GLN A 217 -5.62 0.57 3.65
C GLN A 217 -6.47 1.29 4.69
N PHE A 218 -7.65 0.75 4.97
CA PHE A 218 -8.59 1.30 5.92
C PHE A 218 -9.24 0.20 6.76
N GLU A 219 -9.77 0.57 7.92
CA GLU A 219 -10.43 -0.35 8.85
C GLU A 219 -11.66 -1.00 8.20
N ARG A 220 -11.76 -2.33 8.32
CA ARG A 220 -12.94 -3.08 7.90
C ARG A 220 -14.14 -2.63 8.73
N PRO A 221 -15.29 -2.29 8.11
CA PRO A 221 -16.53 -2.07 8.83
C PRO A 221 -16.97 -3.33 9.60
N LEU A 222 -17.06 -3.23 10.93
CA LEU A 222 -17.31 -4.34 11.85
C LEU A 222 -18.35 -3.99 12.92
N ARG A 223 -19.14 -4.99 13.32
CA ARG A 223 -20.00 -4.95 14.52
C ARG A 223 -19.17 -5.24 15.78
N ASN A 224 -19.64 -4.79 16.93
CA ASN A 224 -19.13 -5.28 18.21
C ASN A 224 -19.57 -6.74 18.43
N PRO A 225 -18.74 -7.60 19.06
CA PRO A 225 -17.43 -7.29 19.66
C PRO A 225 -16.24 -7.32 18.68
N GLY A 226 -16.42 -7.77 17.44
CA GLY A 226 -15.32 -7.92 16.46
C GLY A 226 -14.55 -6.63 16.18
N ARG A 227 -15.24 -5.48 16.13
CA ARG A 227 -14.61 -4.16 16.02
C ARG A 227 -13.60 -3.89 17.14
N TRP A 228 -14.00 -4.07 18.40
CA TRP A 228 -13.11 -3.86 19.54
C TRP A 228 -11.86 -4.75 19.49
N ILE A 229 -12.03 -6.00 19.06
CA ILE A 229 -10.93 -6.96 18.91
C ILE A 229 -9.97 -6.52 17.81
N ALA A 230 -10.49 -6.11 16.65
CA ALA A 230 -9.69 -5.58 15.54
C ALA A 230 -8.93 -4.32 15.95
N ASP A 231 -9.60 -3.36 16.59
CA ASP A 231 -9.01 -2.10 17.07
C ASP A 231 -7.86 -2.37 18.04
N LYS A 232 -8.05 -3.29 19.00
CA LYS A 232 -7.00 -3.67 19.95
C LYS A 232 -5.83 -4.36 19.26
N PHE A 233 -6.10 -5.26 18.32
CA PHE A 233 -5.05 -5.92 17.56
C PHE A 233 -4.23 -4.92 16.75
N LEU A 234 -4.90 -4.03 15.99
CA LEU A 234 -4.23 -2.98 15.21
C LEU A 234 -3.42 -2.04 16.11
N HIS A 235 -3.94 -1.66 17.28
CA HIS A 235 -3.21 -0.83 18.24
C HIS A 235 -1.91 -1.50 18.73
N VAL A 236 -1.96 -2.80 19.02
CA VAL A 236 -0.76 -3.57 19.42
C VAL A 236 0.23 -3.66 18.26
N VAL A 237 -0.24 -3.96 17.04
CA VAL A 237 0.62 -4.00 15.84
C VAL A 237 1.27 -2.65 15.60
N ARG A 238 0.52 -1.54 15.67
CA ARG A 238 1.05 -0.18 15.51
C ARG A 238 2.17 0.15 16.51
N LYS A 239 2.07 -0.35 17.74
CA LYS A 239 3.09 -0.17 18.79
C LYS A 239 4.23 -1.19 18.74
N SER A 240 4.16 -2.19 17.86
CA SER A 240 5.20 -3.20 17.76
C SER A 240 6.49 -2.61 17.18
N ALA A 241 7.64 -3.17 17.59
CA ALA A 241 8.95 -2.80 17.04
C ALA A 241 8.97 -2.87 15.51
N PHE A 242 8.26 -3.83 14.92
CA PHE A 242 8.09 -3.97 13.47
C PHE A 242 7.55 -2.70 12.79
N VAL A 243 6.47 -2.12 13.33
CA VAL A 243 5.87 -0.90 12.74
C VAL A 243 6.72 0.33 13.05
N GLN A 244 7.28 0.41 14.25
CA GLN A 244 8.16 1.52 14.62
C GLN A 244 9.43 1.52 13.76
N GLU A 245 10.04 0.37 13.50
CA GLU A 245 11.17 0.23 12.56
C GLU A 245 10.78 0.64 11.14
N ALA A 246 9.61 0.24 10.64
CA ALA A 246 9.14 0.67 9.32
C ALA A 246 8.96 2.19 9.25
N ARG A 247 8.41 2.80 10.31
CA ARG A 247 8.25 4.26 10.42
C ARG A 247 9.60 4.98 10.47
N ASP A 248 10.54 4.47 11.25
CA ASP A 248 11.88 5.04 11.36
C ASP A 248 12.60 4.95 10.02
N ASN A 249 12.48 3.83 9.31
CA ASN A 249 13.03 3.66 7.95
C ASN A 249 12.44 4.67 6.95
N ILE A 250 11.13 4.96 6.98
CA ILE A 250 10.52 6.02 6.14
C ILE A 250 11.13 7.38 6.49
N SER A 251 11.22 7.69 7.79
CA SER A 251 11.68 8.99 8.28
C SER A 251 13.16 9.22 7.94
N SER A 252 14.02 8.23 8.17
CA SER A 252 15.44 8.28 7.83
C SER A 252 15.66 8.42 6.33
N TRP A 253 14.85 7.74 5.52
CA TRP A 253 14.94 7.83 4.08
C TRP A 253 14.52 9.21 3.56
N ASN A 254 13.42 9.77 4.07
CA ASN A 254 12.98 11.13 3.71
C ASN A 254 14.04 12.18 4.09
N ALA A 255 14.64 12.06 5.28
CA ALA A 255 15.72 12.95 5.71
C ALA A 255 16.96 12.86 4.80
N ALA A 256 17.30 11.67 4.32
CA ALA A 256 18.41 11.48 3.38
C ALA A 256 18.13 12.14 2.02
N VAL A 257 16.90 12.03 1.50
CA VAL A 257 16.48 12.70 0.25
C VAL A 257 16.52 14.21 0.40
N LYS A 258 16.06 14.74 1.53
CA LYS A 258 16.13 16.17 1.82
C LYS A 258 17.56 16.72 1.84
N GLN A 259 18.54 15.93 2.25
CA GLN A 259 19.96 16.30 2.21
C GLN A 259 20.55 16.25 0.79
N LEU A 260 19.98 15.46 -0.11
CA LEU A 260 20.38 15.37 -1.51
C LEU A 260 19.76 16.50 -2.35
N ASP A 261 18.54 16.92 -2.00
CA ASP A 261 17.79 18.03 -2.64
C ASP A 261 18.23 19.44 -2.17
N ALA A 262 19.14 19.55 -1.18
CA ALA A 262 19.60 20.81 -0.57
C ALA A 262 20.97 21.26 -1.08
#